data_AF-A0A7L3LRH0-F1
#
_entry.id   AF-A0A7L3LRH0-F1
#
_cell.length_a   1.000
_cell.length_b   1.000
_cell.length_c   1.000
_cell.angle_alpha   90.00
_cell.angle_beta   90.00
_cell.angle_gamma   90.00
#
_symmetry.space_group_name_H-M   'P 1'
#
loop_
_entity.id
_entity.type
_entity.pdbx_description
1 polymer ?
#
loop_
_entity_poly.entity_id
_entity_poly.type
_entity_poly.pdbx_seq_one_letter_code
_entity_poly.pdbx_strand_id
1 'polypeptide(L)'
;ATGNVHPECDFMTELKKKEIECLEDSEKHGNATPPGCERTWDKLLCWPEADAGETLALPCPNILFHFMKKPAGIVKRNCTKKGWSDPFPPYYIACPVEDEIPLDEQSYFSTIRIIYTIGYSISITSLVIAVTVLIAFRRLRCPRNYIHVQLFFTFILKAIAIFIKDAVLFQEEDIDHCSFSTTECKISVVFCHYFMMTNFMWLLVEALYLNCLLLSSLSHGRRYFWWLVLFGWGFPTLFTLIWILAKFYFEDTACWDVNQGSPYWWLIKGPIIISVGINFVLFINIIRILLK
;
A
#
# COMPACT_ATOMS: atom_id res chain seq x y z
N ALA A 1 -7.43 -2.16 -21.22
CA ALA A 1 -7.30 -2.86 -19.93
C ALA A 1 -6.39 -2.00 -19.07
N THR A 2 -7.01 -1.07 -18.37
CA THR A 2 -6.37 0.03 -17.64
C THR A 2 -5.88 -0.50 -16.32
N GLY A 3 -4.56 -0.47 -16.14
CA GLY A 3 -3.95 -0.76 -14.86
C GLY A 3 -4.20 0.42 -13.95
N ASN A 4 -4.95 0.19 -12.87
CA ASN A 4 -5.29 1.29 -11.99
C ASN A 4 -4.11 1.60 -11.07
N VAL A 5 -3.43 2.72 -11.33
CA VAL A 5 -2.56 3.40 -10.37
C VAL A 5 -3.45 3.91 -9.22
N HIS A 6 -2.89 4.53 -8.18
CA HIS A 6 -3.70 5.27 -7.20
C HIS A 6 -4.76 6.11 -7.97
N PRO A 7 -6.04 6.16 -7.58
CA PRO A 7 -7.10 6.80 -8.38
C PRO A 7 -6.76 8.23 -8.83
N GLU A 8 -6.03 8.94 -7.97
CA GLU A 8 -5.52 10.29 -8.21
C GLU A 8 -4.40 10.34 -9.28
N CYS A 9 -3.58 9.31 -9.39
CA CYS A 9 -2.50 9.24 -10.38
C CYS A 9 -2.98 8.83 -11.78
N ASP A 10 -3.99 7.95 -11.88
CA ASP A 10 -4.66 7.69 -13.15
C ASP A 10 -5.35 8.96 -13.66
N PHE A 11 -6.00 9.69 -12.75
CA PHE A 11 -6.62 10.98 -13.02
C PHE A 11 -5.61 12.01 -13.56
N MET A 12 -4.46 12.18 -12.90
CA MET A 12 -3.43 13.14 -13.33
C MET A 12 -2.78 12.76 -14.66
N THR A 13 -2.57 11.47 -14.91
CA THR A 13 -1.96 10.99 -16.17
C THR A 13 -2.90 11.21 -17.35
N GLU A 14 -4.18 10.91 -17.18
CA GLU A 14 -5.20 11.14 -18.22
C GLU A 14 -5.40 12.65 -18.49
N LEU A 15 -5.35 13.50 -17.46
CA LEU A 15 -5.40 14.96 -17.64
C LEU A 15 -4.19 15.48 -18.43
N LYS A 16 -2.96 15.06 -18.07
CA LYS A 16 -1.74 15.43 -18.82
C LYS A 16 -1.80 14.99 -20.28
N LYS A 17 -2.34 13.80 -20.54
CA LYS A 17 -2.52 13.31 -21.91
C LYS A 17 -3.48 14.20 -22.70
N LYS A 18 -4.62 14.58 -22.12
CA LYS A 18 -5.59 15.47 -22.76
C LYS A 18 -5.07 16.90 -22.95
N GLU A 19 -4.24 17.38 -22.04
CA GLU A 19 -3.53 18.64 -22.19
C GLU A 19 -2.63 18.62 -23.42
N ILE A 20 -1.80 17.58 -23.56
CA ILE A 20 -0.90 17.40 -24.72
C ILE A 20 -1.72 17.33 -26.02
N GLU A 21 -2.77 16.50 -26.06
CA GLU A 21 -3.65 16.39 -27.24
C GLU A 21 -4.27 17.75 -27.63
N CYS A 22 -4.72 18.54 -26.65
CA CYS A 22 -5.29 19.87 -26.89
C CYS A 22 -4.26 20.86 -27.46
N LEU A 23 -3.04 20.83 -26.94
CA LEU A 23 -1.96 21.74 -27.34
C LEU A 23 -1.42 21.38 -28.74
N GLU A 24 -1.20 20.10 -29.03
CA GLU A 24 -0.77 19.63 -30.36
C GLU A 24 -1.79 19.99 -31.45
N ASP A 25 -3.08 19.89 -31.16
CA ASP A 25 -4.12 20.23 -32.12
C ASP A 25 -4.28 21.74 -32.32
N SER A 26 -3.87 22.56 -31.35
CA SER A 26 -3.77 24.01 -31.48
C SER A 26 -2.64 24.40 -32.47
N GLU A 27 -1.46 23.78 -32.34
CA GLU A 27 -0.32 24.05 -33.22
C GLU A 27 -0.59 23.67 -34.68
N LYS A 28 -1.39 22.62 -34.92
CA LYS A 28 -1.76 22.18 -36.29
C LYS A 28 -2.73 23.14 -37.01
N HIS A 29 -3.52 23.93 -36.27
CA HIS A 29 -4.59 24.79 -36.83
C HIS A 29 -4.26 26.29 -36.82
N GLY A 30 -3.13 26.71 -36.21
CA GLY A 30 -2.76 28.12 -35.96
C GLY A 30 -2.43 29.03 -37.15
N ASN A 31 -2.94 28.76 -38.37
CA ASN A 31 -2.63 29.54 -39.58
C ASN A 31 -3.76 30.43 -40.12
N ALA A 32 -4.89 30.56 -39.41
CA ALA A 32 -5.92 31.53 -39.76
C ALA A 32 -6.32 32.34 -38.52
N THR A 33 -6.20 33.67 -38.59
CA THR A 33 -6.65 34.60 -37.53
C THR A 33 -8.00 35.23 -37.94
N PRO A 34 -9.15 34.56 -37.70
CA PRO A 34 -10.44 35.22 -37.70
C PRO A 34 -10.62 36.04 -36.40
N PRO A 35 -11.61 36.96 -36.33
CA PRO A 35 -11.94 37.69 -35.11
C PRO A 35 -12.64 36.74 -34.12
N GLY A 36 -11.87 35.93 -33.40
CA GLY A 36 -12.37 34.91 -32.48
C GLY A 36 -11.41 34.60 -31.33
N CYS A 37 -11.76 33.60 -30.53
CA CYS A 37 -10.95 33.09 -29.43
C CYS A 37 -10.24 31.82 -29.86
N GLU A 38 -8.92 31.76 -29.61
CA GLU A 38 -8.09 30.60 -29.93
C GLU A 38 -8.36 29.42 -28.99
N ARG A 39 -8.01 28.22 -29.46
CA ARG A 39 -8.08 27.01 -28.65
C ARG A 39 -7.19 27.13 -27.41
N THR A 40 -7.73 26.80 -26.24
CA THR A 40 -7.01 26.94 -24.97
C THR A 40 -7.32 25.80 -24.01
N TRP A 41 -6.31 25.42 -23.24
CA TRP A 41 -6.44 24.47 -22.14
C TRP A 41 -6.61 25.23 -20.83
N ASP A 42 -7.70 24.98 -20.10
CA ASP A 42 -8.00 25.69 -18.84
C ASP A 42 -7.66 24.87 -17.59
N LYS A 43 -6.76 23.89 -17.74
CA LYS A 43 -6.35 22.89 -16.73
C LYS A 43 -7.34 21.73 -16.52
N LEU A 44 -8.53 21.78 -17.11
CA LEU A 44 -9.53 20.71 -16.98
C LEU A 44 -10.14 20.27 -18.31
N LEU A 45 -10.47 21.23 -19.18
CA LEU A 45 -11.12 21.04 -20.47
C LEU A 45 -10.34 21.76 -21.58
N CYS A 46 -10.38 21.16 -22.77
CA CYS A 46 -9.89 21.78 -24.00
C CYS A 46 -11.00 22.59 -24.64
N TRP A 47 -10.87 23.92 -24.64
CA TRP A 47 -11.82 24.81 -25.30
C TRP A 47 -11.44 24.94 -26.78
N PRO A 48 -12.31 24.56 -27.72
CA PRO A 48 -12.02 24.71 -29.15
C PRO A 48 -12.11 26.17 -29.56
N GLU A 49 -11.66 26.48 -30.78
CA GLU A 49 -11.80 27.82 -31.37
C GLU A 49 -13.27 28.23 -31.46
N ALA A 50 -13.53 29.53 -31.29
CA ALA A 50 -14.89 30.09 -31.35
C ALA A 50 -14.88 31.51 -31.91
N ASP A 51 -15.98 31.90 -32.55
CA ASP A 51 -16.12 33.25 -33.08
C ASP A 51 -16.48 34.26 -31.97
N ALA A 52 -16.06 35.52 -32.13
CA ALA A 52 -16.37 36.55 -31.15
C ALA A 52 -17.89 36.76 -30.99
N GLY A 53 -18.41 36.52 -29.79
CA GLY A 53 -19.83 36.55 -29.44
C GLY A 53 -20.46 35.16 -29.28
N GLU A 54 -19.74 34.09 -29.61
CA GLU A 54 -20.20 32.72 -29.45
C GLU A 54 -20.04 32.23 -28.00
N THR A 55 -21.03 31.48 -27.52
CA THR A 55 -20.97 30.81 -26.21
C THR A 55 -20.86 29.31 -26.42
N LEU A 56 -19.75 28.72 -25.97
CA LEU A 56 -19.53 27.29 -26.02
C LEU A 56 -19.92 26.63 -24.69
N ALA A 57 -20.42 25.40 -24.79
CA ALA A 57 -20.86 24.60 -23.67
C ALA A 57 -20.26 23.19 -23.78
N LEU A 58 -19.46 22.80 -22.79
CA LEU A 58 -18.80 21.49 -22.74
C LEU A 58 -19.31 20.69 -21.53
N PRO A 59 -19.47 19.37 -21.66
CA PRO A 59 -19.81 18.51 -20.52
C PRO A 59 -18.63 18.46 -19.54
N CYS A 60 -18.95 18.19 -18.27
CA CYS A 60 -17.91 17.89 -17.28
C CYS A 60 -16.95 16.81 -17.78
N PRO A 61 -15.64 16.90 -17.45
CA PRO A 61 -14.65 15.90 -17.84
C PRO A 61 -15.11 14.48 -17.52
N ASN A 62 -15.03 13.57 -18.51
CA ASN A 62 -15.47 12.18 -18.32
C ASN A 62 -14.79 11.48 -17.14
N ILE A 63 -13.57 11.91 -16.80
CA ILE A 63 -12.80 11.41 -15.67
C ILE A 63 -13.49 11.66 -14.32
N LEU A 64 -14.29 12.72 -14.22
CA LEU A 64 -15.09 13.05 -13.03
C LEU A 64 -16.41 12.28 -12.97
N PHE A 65 -16.85 11.59 -14.04
CA PHE A 65 -18.13 10.86 -14.03
C PHE A 65 -18.18 9.71 -13.01
N HIS A 66 -17.02 9.17 -12.62
CA HIS A 66 -16.96 8.16 -11.57
C HIS A 66 -17.22 8.73 -10.17
N PHE A 67 -16.92 10.02 -9.97
CA PHE A 67 -16.96 10.67 -8.66
C PHE A 67 -18.12 11.66 -8.51
N MET A 68 -18.82 11.99 -9.61
CA MET A 68 -19.90 12.98 -9.60
C MET A 68 -21.27 12.36 -9.29
N LYS A 69 -22.11 13.12 -8.58
CA LYS A 69 -23.56 12.86 -8.56
C LYS A 69 -24.13 13.07 -9.97
N LYS A 70 -24.76 12.03 -10.53
CA LYS A 70 -25.53 12.16 -11.78
C LYS A 70 -26.66 13.18 -11.59
N PRO A 71 -26.96 14.04 -12.59
CA PRO A 71 -26.45 14.01 -13.96
C PRO A 71 -25.20 14.87 -14.20
N ALA A 72 -24.44 14.52 -15.24
CA ALA A 72 -23.30 15.29 -15.74
C ALA A 72 -23.68 16.76 -15.99
N GLY A 73 -23.03 17.68 -15.28
CA GLY A 73 -23.21 19.11 -15.54
C GLY A 73 -22.51 19.58 -16.80
N ILE A 74 -22.78 20.84 -17.15
CA ILE A 74 -22.25 21.51 -18.35
C ILE A 74 -21.60 22.81 -17.90
N VAL A 75 -20.37 23.04 -18.35
CA VAL A 75 -19.61 24.27 -18.12
C VAL A 75 -19.65 25.10 -19.40
N LYS A 76 -19.91 26.41 -19.28
CA LYS A 76 -20.00 27.31 -20.43
C LYS A 76 -18.94 28.40 -20.37
N ARG A 77 -18.42 28.80 -21.53
CA ARG A 77 -17.59 30.01 -21.68
C ARG A 77 -18.06 30.82 -22.88
N ASN A 78 -17.96 32.14 -22.75
CA ASN A 78 -18.30 33.07 -23.80
C ASN A 78 -17.01 33.61 -24.44
N CYS A 79 -16.93 33.55 -25.76
CA CYS A 79 -15.85 34.17 -26.50
C CYS A 79 -16.14 35.65 -26.70
N THR A 80 -15.28 36.51 -26.13
CA THR A 80 -15.40 37.97 -26.28
C THR A 80 -14.29 38.51 -27.17
N LYS A 81 -14.43 39.77 -27.63
CA LYS A 81 -13.36 40.47 -28.37
C LYS A 81 -12.04 40.60 -27.58
N LYS A 82 -12.05 40.34 -26.26
CA LYS A 82 -10.88 40.34 -25.37
C LYS A 82 -10.33 38.94 -25.10
N GLY A 83 -10.96 37.89 -25.61
CA GLY A 83 -10.66 36.48 -25.33
C GLY A 83 -11.77 35.77 -24.55
N TRP A 84 -11.44 34.59 -24.02
CA TRP A 84 -12.37 33.74 -23.27
C TRP A 84 -12.80 34.34 -21.93
N SER A 85 -14.10 34.28 -21.62
CA SER A 85 -14.61 34.58 -20.27
C SER A 85 -14.23 33.50 -19.26
N ASP A 86 -14.44 33.77 -17.97
CA ASP A 86 -14.37 32.73 -16.95
C ASP A 86 -15.48 31.67 -17.15
N PRO A 87 -15.24 30.40 -16.75
CA PRO A 87 -16.23 29.32 -16.84
C PRO A 87 -17.43 29.58 -15.93
N PHE A 88 -18.63 29.39 -16.49
CA PHE A 88 -19.89 29.58 -15.78
C PHE A 88 -20.87 28.41 -16.02
N PRO A 89 -21.46 27.81 -14.97
CA PRO A 89 -21.11 27.99 -13.55
C PRO A 89 -19.69 27.46 -13.25
N PRO A 90 -19.05 27.89 -12.15
CA PRO A 90 -17.75 27.38 -11.74
C PRO A 90 -17.71 25.85 -11.63
N TYR A 91 -16.56 25.25 -11.91
CA TYR A 91 -16.39 23.79 -11.96
C TYR A 91 -16.90 23.03 -10.73
N TYR A 92 -16.67 23.54 -9.52
CA TYR A 92 -17.14 22.90 -8.28
C TYR A 92 -18.67 22.86 -8.13
N ILE A 93 -19.39 23.74 -8.84
CA ILE A 93 -20.87 23.75 -8.88
C ILE A 93 -21.37 22.91 -10.05
N ALA A 94 -20.74 23.05 -11.20
CA ALA A 94 -21.12 22.32 -12.42
C ALA A 94 -20.86 20.81 -12.30
N CYS A 95 -19.76 20.45 -11.62
CA CYS A 95 -19.24 19.10 -11.53
C CYS A 95 -19.04 18.70 -10.05
N PRO A 96 -20.13 18.56 -9.26
CA PRO A 96 -20.03 18.25 -7.84
C PRO A 96 -19.53 16.81 -7.64
N VAL A 97 -18.35 16.69 -7.04
CA VAL A 97 -17.74 15.42 -6.62
C VAL A 97 -18.30 15.02 -5.26
N GLU A 98 -18.65 13.74 -5.08
CA GLU A 98 -18.97 13.18 -3.76
C GLU A 98 -17.66 13.12 -2.96
N ASP A 99 -17.55 13.87 -1.86
CA ASP A 99 -16.45 13.68 -0.90
C ASP A 99 -16.63 12.28 -0.26
N GLU A 100 -16.03 11.25 -0.86
CA GLU A 100 -16.21 9.84 -0.45
C GLU A 100 -15.43 9.45 0.83
N ILE A 101 -15.16 10.38 1.74
CA ILE A 101 -14.64 10.01 3.05
C ILE A 101 -15.47 10.72 4.13
N PRO A 102 -16.37 10.01 4.82
CA PRO A 102 -16.98 10.53 6.03
C PRO A 102 -15.85 10.97 6.96
N LEU A 103 -15.85 12.24 7.39
CA LEU A 103 -14.83 12.83 8.28
C LEU A 103 -14.54 11.95 9.52
N ASP A 104 -15.51 11.14 9.93
CA ASP A 104 -15.42 10.19 11.02
C ASP A 104 -14.46 9.01 10.73
N GLU A 105 -14.46 8.44 9.52
CA GLU A 105 -13.59 7.31 9.17
C GLU A 105 -12.11 7.70 9.06
N GLN A 106 -11.82 8.89 8.49
CA GLN A 106 -10.44 9.40 8.41
C GLN A 106 -9.83 9.66 9.79
N SER A 107 -10.66 10.11 10.75
CA SER A 107 -10.25 10.31 12.13
C SER A 107 -9.91 8.98 12.83
N TYR A 108 -10.66 7.92 12.53
CA TYR A 108 -10.46 6.58 13.08
C TYR A 108 -9.14 5.96 12.62
N PHE A 109 -8.86 5.98 11.31
CA PHE A 109 -7.61 5.44 10.76
C PHE A 109 -6.37 6.18 11.30
N SER A 110 -6.46 7.50 11.42
CA SER A 110 -5.39 8.34 11.99
C SER A 110 -5.13 8.01 13.46
N THR A 111 -6.20 7.80 14.24
CA THR A 111 -6.09 7.43 15.66
C THR A 111 -5.43 6.06 15.84
N ILE A 112 -5.85 5.05 15.06
CA ILE A 112 -5.22 3.73 15.07
C ILE A 112 -3.73 3.83 14.74
N ARG A 113 -3.38 4.66 13.74
CA ARG A 113 -2.00 4.90 13.33
C ARG A 113 -1.12 5.41 14.45
N ILE A 114 -1.59 6.42 15.17
CA ILE A 114 -0.86 6.99 16.30
C ILE A 114 -0.66 5.92 17.39
N ILE A 115 -1.71 5.16 17.73
CA ILE A 115 -1.66 4.14 18.78
C ILE A 115 -0.65 3.05 18.44
N TYR A 116 -0.71 2.45 17.24
CA TYR A 116 0.24 1.40 16.88
C TYR A 116 1.66 1.93 16.72
N THR A 117 1.84 3.17 16.26
CA THR A 117 3.17 3.78 16.06
C THR A 117 3.89 3.96 17.39
N ILE A 118 3.19 4.50 18.40
CA ILE A 118 3.72 4.64 19.75
C ILE A 118 4.01 3.26 20.35
N GLY A 119 3.08 2.31 20.20
CA GLY A 119 3.21 0.95 20.70
C GLY A 119 4.43 0.22 20.12
N TYR A 120 4.61 0.25 18.80
CA TYR A 120 5.77 -0.36 18.14
C TYR A 120 7.09 0.33 18.50
N SER A 121 7.11 1.66 18.65
CA SER A 121 8.33 2.39 19.02
C SER A 121 8.86 1.98 20.40
N ILE A 122 7.95 1.86 21.39
CA ILE A 122 8.28 1.39 22.73
C ILE A 122 8.74 -0.07 22.68
N SER A 123 8.02 -0.91 21.93
CA SER A 123 8.35 -2.33 21.77
C SER A 123 9.73 -2.53 21.15
N ILE A 124 10.06 -1.86 20.04
CA ILE A 124 11.38 -1.95 19.41
C ILE A 124 12.47 -1.55 20.40
N THR A 125 12.31 -0.42 21.10
CA THR A 125 13.32 0.06 22.05
C THR A 125 13.63 -0.98 23.12
N SER A 126 12.58 -1.55 23.74
CA SER A 126 12.74 -2.61 24.73
C SER A 126 13.35 -3.90 24.15
N LEU A 127 12.93 -4.32 22.96
CA LEU A 127 13.46 -5.52 22.30
C LEU A 127 14.94 -5.37 21.91
N VAL A 128 15.35 -4.19 21.43
CA VAL A 128 16.75 -3.89 21.10
C VAL A 128 17.63 -3.99 22.35
N ILE A 129 17.18 -3.44 23.48
CA ILE A 129 17.88 -3.58 24.75
C ILE A 129 17.98 -5.06 25.15
N ALA A 130 16.89 -5.82 25.07
CA ALA A 130 16.86 -7.24 25.42
C ALA A 130 17.81 -8.08 24.53
N VAL A 131 17.78 -7.89 23.21
CA VAL A 131 18.68 -8.56 22.26
C VAL A 131 20.14 -8.22 22.56
N THR A 132 20.43 -6.94 22.82
CA THR A 132 21.80 -6.48 23.15
C THR A 132 22.32 -7.17 24.41
N VAL A 133 21.52 -7.24 25.47
CA VAL A 133 21.86 -7.95 26.72
C VAL A 133 22.14 -9.44 26.44
N LEU A 134 21.23 -10.13 25.76
CA LEU A 134 21.35 -11.57 25.49
C LEU A 134 22.57 -11.92 24.61
N ILE A 135 22.95 -11.02 23.68
CA ILE A 135 24.12 -11.20 22.82
C ILE A 135 25.43 -10.87 23.58
N ALA A 136 25.45 -9.79 24.36
CA ALA A 136 26.63 -9.31 25.08
C ALA A 136 27.10 -10.29 26.15
N PHE A 137 26.18 -10.84 26.94
CA PHE A 137 26.52 -11.78 28.01
C PHE A 137 26.74 -13.20 27.46
N ARG A 138 28.01 -13.56 27.25
CA ARG A 138 28.42 -14.92 26.80
C ARG A 138 27.82 -16.04 27.64
N ARG A 139 27.62 -15.81 28.94
CA ARG A 139 27.02 -16.77 29.89
C ARG A 139 25.54 -17.07 29.60
N LEU A 140 24.82 -16.18 28.92
CA LEU A 140 23.42 -16.33 28.55
C LEU A 140 23.24 -16.98 27.16
N ARG A 141 24.32 -17.35 26.45
CA ARG A 141 24.24 -17.95 25.10
C ARG A 141 23.90 -19.45 25.18
N CYS A 142 22.62 -19.73 25.40
CA CYS A 142 22.03 -21.07 25.36
C CYS A 142 21.23 -21.26 24.07
N PRO A 143 20.98 -22.50 23.60
CA PRO A 143 20.15 -22.74 22.40
C PRO A 143 18.74 -22.16 22.53
N ARG A 144 18.16 -22.18 23.74
CA ARG A 144 16.88 -21.52 24.05
C ARG A 144 16.96 -20.00 23.83
N ASN A 145 17.96 -19.35 24.41
CA ASN A 145 18.15 -17.90 24.29
C ASN A 145 18.48 -17.48 22.85
N TYR A 146 19.10 -18.36 22.06
CA TYR A 146 19.28 -18.12 20.63
C TYR A 146 17.95 -18.08 19.87
N ILE A 147 17.02 -19.01 20.13
CA ILE A 147 15.67 -18.98 19.52
C ILE A 147 14.92 -17.71 19.92
N HIS A 148 14.99 -17.32 21.20
CA HIS A 148 14.39 -16.05 21.66
C HIS A 148 15.01 -14.83 20.99
N VAL A 149 16.34 -14.78 20.81
CA VAL A 149 17.00 -13.68 20.10
C VAL A 149 16.52 -13.60 18.64
N GLN A 150 16.41 -14.73 17.94
CA GLN A 150 15.88 -14.76 16.58
C GLN A 150 14.43 -14.29 16.53
N LEU A 151 13.58 -14.74 17.46
CA LEU A 151 12.19 -14.27 17.57
C LEU A 151 12.12 -12.75 17.81
N PHE A 152 12.86 -12.22 18.78
CA PHE A 152 12.90 -10.77 19.06
C PHE A 152 13.41 -9.99 17.86
N PHE A 153 14.41 -10.53 17.14
CA PHE A 153 14.89 -9.94 15.91
C PHE A 153 13.80 -9.87 14.83
N THR A 154 12.96 -10.91 14.67
CA THR A 154 11.82 -10.85 13.75
C THR A 154 10.77 -9.82 14.15
N PHE A 155 10.53 -9.59 15.44
CA PHE A 155 9.62 -8.54 15.91
C PHE A 155 10.16 -7.14 15.56
N ILE A 156 11.46 -6.92 15.74
CA ILE A 156 12.12 -5.66 15.35
C ILE A 156 11.98 -5.44 13.83
N LEU A 157 12.32 -6.46 13.03
CA LEU A 157 12.24 -6.37 11.56
C LEU A 157 10.80 -6.15 11.07
N LYS A 158 9.81 -6.83 11.66
CA LYS A 158 8.39 -6.62 11.35
C LYS A 158 7.97 -5.18 11.62
N ALA A 159 8.35 -4.62 12.76
CA ALA A 159 7.98 -3.26 13.10
C ALA A 159 8.66 -2.23 12.20
N ILE A 160 9.96 -2.43 11.87
CA ILE A 160 10.67 -1.61 10.87
C ILE A 160 9.98 -1.71 9.50
N ALA A 161 9.56 -2.90 9.07
CA ALA A 161 8.88 -3.10 7.79
C ALA A 161 7.52 -2.38 7.72
N ILE A 162 6.78 -2.35 8.83
CA ILE A 162 5.53 -1.58 8.93
C ILE A 162 5.82 -0.08 8.78
N PHE A 163 6.84 0.45 9.47
CA PHE A 163 7.20 1.86 9.33
C PHE A 163 7.67 2.24 7.93
N ILE A 164 8.43 1.38 7.24
CA ILE A 164 8.80 1.61 5.85
C ILE A 164 7.55 1.60 4.95
N LYS A 165 6.58 0.69 5.20
CA LYS A 165 5.30 0.68 4.48
C LYS A 165 4.52 1.96 4.69
N ASP A 166 4.40 2.40 5.93
CA ASP A 166 3.65 3.61 6.26
C ASP A 166 4.33 4.88 5.73
N ALA A 167 5.66 4.94 5.76
CA ALA A 167 6.41 6.07 5.20
C ALA A 167 6.22 6.18 3.68
N VAL A 168 6.19 5.04 2.98
CA VAL A 168 6.00 5.00 1.52
C VAL A 168 4.54 5.23 1.12
N LEU A 169 3.58 4.71 1.89
CA LEU A 169 2.16 4.80 1.56
C LEU A 169 1.54 6.16 1.92
N PHE A 170 2.10 6.87 2.91
CA PHE A 170 1.57 8.13 3.43
C PHE A 170 2.57 9.29 3.33
N GLN A 171 3.46 9.29 2.33
CA GLN A 171 4.30 10.45 2.06
C GLN A 171 3.39 11.61 1.61
N GLU A 172 3.42 12.73 2.34
CA GLU A 172 2.66 13.94 2.03
C GLU A 172 3.14 14.57 0.72
N GLU A 173 2.18 14.83 -0.17
CA GLU A 173 2.12 15.88 -1.19
C GLU A 173 3.46 16.43 -1.75
N ASP A 174 4.12 15.70 -2.65
CA ASP A 174 4.95 16.36 -3.67
C ASP A 174 4.91 15.62 -5.03
N ILE A 175 4.21 16.28 -5.95
CA ILE A 175 3.96 16.26 -7.42
C ILE A 175 4.68 15.24 -8.36
N ASP A 176 5.65 14.43 -7.93
CA ASP A 176 6.38 13.44 -8.78
C ASP A 176 6.15 11.96 -8.39
N HIS A 177 5.03 11.65 -7.72
CA HIS A 177 4.77 10.31 -7.15
C HIS A 177 4.34 9.22 -8.16
N CYS A 178 3.85 9.51 -9.36
CA CYS A 178 3.06 8.51 -10.08
C CYS A 178 3.84 7.34 -10.74
N SER A 179 5.17 7.42 -10.92
CA SER A 179 5.98 6.30 -11.44
C SER A 179 6.95 5.74 -10.38
N PHE A 180 7.66 6.61 -9.68
CA PHE A 180 8.64 6.24 -8.66
C PHE A 180 7.98 5.60 -7.42
N SER A 181 6.82 6.13 -6.98
CA SER A 181 6.07 5.57 -5.83
C SER A 181 5.57 4.14 -6.09
N THR A 182 5.27 3.76 -7.33
CA THR A 182 4.71 2.43 -7.61
C THR A 182 5.71 1.29 -7.35
N THR A 183 6.99 1.48 -7.65
CA THR A 183 8.02 0.45 -7.44
C THR A 183 8.42 0.39 -5.96
N GLU A 184 8.62 1.55 -5.33
CA GLU A 184 8.92 1.62 -3.90
C GLU A 184 7.78 1.04 -3.05
N CYS A 185 6.52 1.30 -3.42
CA CYS A 185 5.35 0.74 -2.77
C CYS A 185 5.31 -0.79 -2.92
N LYS A 186 5.55 -1.34 -4.12
CA LYS A 186 5.63 -2.80 -4.34
C LYS A 186 6.69 -3.45 -3.44
N ILE A 187 7.91 -2.90 -3.44
CA ILE A 187 9.01 -3.42 -2.62
C ILE A 187 8.66 -3.35 -1.14
N SER A 188 8.13 -2.22 -0.68
CA SER A 188 7.76 -2.00 0.72
C SER A 188 6.66 -2.97 1.19
N VAL A 189 5.64 -3.19 0.36
CA VAL A 189 4.57 -4.16 0.63
C VAL A 189 5.10 -5.59 0.70
N VAL A 190 5.96 -5.99 -0.25
CA VAL A 190 6.61 -7.32 -0.24
C VAL A 190 7.41 -7.51 1.04
N PHE A 191 8.21 -6.52 1.40
CA PHE A 191 9.04 -6.53 2.59
C PHE A 191 8.18 -6.68 3.86
N CYS A 192 7.08 -5.92 3.97
CA CYS A 192 6.13 -6.03 5.07
C CYS A 192 5.50 -7.43 5.19
N HIS A 193 4.99 -7.99 4.09
CA HIS A 193 4.40 -9.33 4.08
C HIS A 193 5.41 -10.41 4.49
N TYR A 194 6.65 -10.31 4.00
CA TYR A 194 7.73 -11.23 4.35
C TYR A 194 8.03 -11.24 5.85
N PHE A 195 8.26 -10.07 6.47
CA PHE A 195 8.57 -10.03 7.90
C PHE A 195 7.37 -10.33 8.79
N MET A 196 6.16 -9.99 8.37
CA MET A 196 4.95 -10.41 9.06
C MET A 196 4.85 -11.94 9.11
N MET A 197 5.00 -12.60 7.97
CA MET A 197 4.97 -14.06 7.88
C MET A 197 6.12 -14.71 8.67
N THR A 198 7.34 -14.17 8.54
CA THR A 198 8.52 -14.64 9.26
C THR A 198 8.34 -14.55 10.77
N ASN A 199 7.74 -13.46 11.28
CA ASN A 199 7.44 -13.31 12.70
C ASN A 199 6.50 -14.41 13.22
N PHE A 200 5.41 -14.72 12.49
CA PHE A 200 4.50 -15.80 12.86
C PHE A 200 5.16 -17.19 12.77
N MET A 201 6.05 -17.41 11.79
CA MET A 201 6.78 -18.68 11.68
C MET A 201 7.79 -18.86 12.83
N TRP A 202 8.48 -17.80 13.24
CA TRP A 202 9.39 -17.86 14.39
C TRP A 202 8.65 -18.06 15.72
N LEU A 203 7.45 -17.49 15.87
CA LEU A 203 6.56 -17.76 17.00
C LEU A 203 6.18 -19.26 17.07
N LEU A 204 5.88 -19.86 15.91
CA LEU A 204 5.62 -21.30 15.81
C LEU A 204 6.87 -22.15 16.10
N VAL A 205 8.05 -21.75 15.61
CA VAL A 205 9.32 -22.44 15.88
C VAL A 205 9.63 -22.45 17.38
N GLU A 206 9.43 -21.34 18.07
CA GLU A 206 9.58 -21.27 19.53
C GLU A 206 8.63 -22.23 20.25
N ALA A 207 7.33 -22.21 19.88
CA ALA A 207 6.33 -23.09 20.47
C ALA A 207 6.64 -24.58 20.23
N LEU A 208 7.06 -24.94 19.01
CA LEU A 208 7.49 -26.29 18.67
C LEU A 208 8.73 -26.70 19.48
N TYR A 209 9.73 -25.83 19.58
CA TYR A 209 10.95 -26.09 20.34
C TYR A 209 10.65 -26.34 21.83
N LEU A 210 9.81 -25.52 22.46
CA LEU A 210 9.39 -25.68 23.85
C LEU A 210 8.59 -26.97 24.05
N ASN A 211 7.63 -27.25 23.17
CA ASN A 211 6.80 -28.45 23.27
C ASN A 211 7.64 -29.73 23.09
N CYS A 212 8.59 -29.75 22.16
CA CYS A 212 9.53 -30.87 21.98
C CYS A 212 10.42 -31.08 23.22
N LEU A 213 10.88 -30.00 23.86
CA LEU A 213 11.68 -30.07 25.08
C LEU A 213 10.88 -30.72 26.24
N LEU A 214 9.60 -30.40 26.37
CA LEU A 214 8.73 -30.90 27.44
C LEU A 214 8.25 -32.33 27.22
N LEU A 215 7.84 -32.68 25.99
CA LEU A 215 7.27 -34.00 25.69
C LEU A 215 8.31 -35.10 25.56
N SER A 216 9.48 -34.80 24.98
CA SER A 216 10.31 -35.87 24.43
C SER A 216 11.42 -36.38 25.35
N SER A 217 11.84 -35.66 26.40
CA SER A 217 13.02 -35.93 27.27
C SER A 217 14.34 -36.35 26.58
N LEU A 218 14.37 -36.50 25.25
CA LEU A 218 15.47 -36.98 24.42
C LEU A 218 15.97 -35.85 23.54
N SER A 219 17.26 -35.58 23.71
CA SER A 219 18.11 -34.72 22.89
C SER A 219 17.92 -34.98 21.39
N HIS A 220 17.02 -34.25 20.75
CA HIS A 220 17.05 -34.07 19.31
C HIS A 220 18.29 -33.24 19.00
N GLY A 221 19.31 -33.89 18.43
CA GLY A 221 20.64 -33.34 18.25
C GLY A 221 20.69 -32.06 17.39
N ARG A 222 21.90 -31.49 17.27
CA ARG A 222 22.20 -30.24 16.54
C ARG A 222 21.53 -30.14 15.15
N ARG A 223 21.27 -31.27 14.47
CA ARG A 223 20.61 -31.34 13.16
C ARG A 223 19.14 -30.89 13.20
N TYR A 224 18.37 -31.27 14.22
CA TYR A 224 16.96 -30.86 14.33
C TYR A 224 16.83 -29.36 14.59
N PHE A 225 17.70 -28.83 15.46
CA PHE A 225 17.79 -27.40 15.72
C PHE A 225 18.03 -26.60 14.43
N TRP A 226 18.99 -27.00 13.60
CA TRP A 226 19.24 -26.34 12.31
C TRP A 226 18.07 -26.47 11.34
N TRP A 227 17.35 -27.60 11.36
CA TRP A 227 16.12 -27.77 10.58
C TRP A 227 15.01 -26.79 10.99
N LEU A 228 14.84 -26.55 12.30
CA LEU A 228 13.90 -25.54 12.80
C LEU A 228 14.28 -24.12 12.36
N VAL A 229 15.57 -23.77 12.41
CA VAL A 229 16.07 -22.46 11.95
C VAL A 229 15.83 -22.30 10.44
N LEU A 230 16.12 -23.34 9.64
CA LEU A 230 15.86 -23.35 8.20
C LEU A 230 14.37 -23.24 7.91
N PHE A 231 13.51 -23.89 8.70
CA PHE A 231 12.07 -23.78 8.57
C PHE A 231 11.58 -22.35 8.87
N GLY A 232 12.08 -21.72 9.94
CA GLY A 232 11.67 -20.36 10.35
C GLY A 232 11.95 -19.26 9.30
N TRP A 233 13.05 -19.37 8.55
CA TRP A 233 13.41 -18.40 7.49
C TRP A 233 13.05 -18.88 6.08
N GLY A 234 13.21 -20.18 5.81
CA GLY A 234 13.00 -20.80 4.49
C GLY A 234 11.54 -20.89 4.10
N PHE A 235 10.64 -21.15 5.04
CA PHE A 235 9.22 -21.26 4.73
C PHE A 235 8.60 -19.89 4.32
N PRO A 236 8.82 -18.78 5.05
CA PRO A 236 8.40 -17.46 4.59
C PRO A 236 8.98 -17.07 3.22
N THR A 237 10.28 -17.28 2.99
CA THR A 237 10.92 -16.91 1.72
C THR A 237 10.28 -17.63 0.53
N LEU A 238 10.00 -18.92 0.65
CA LEU A 238 9.36 -19.71 -0.41
C LEU A 238 7.96 -19.18 -0.75
N PHE A 239 7.10 -18.99 0.26
CA PHE A 239 5.72 -18.56 0.04
C PHE A 239 5.63 -17.11 -0.45
N THR A 240 6.48 -16.21 0.08
CA THR A 240 6.56 -14.84 -0.42
C THR A 240 7.02 -14.82 -1.88
N LEU A 241 8.01 -15.64 -2.26
CA LEU A 241 8.46 -15.72 -3.66
C LEU A 241 7.35 -16.21 -4.59
N ILE A 242 6.62 -17.26 -4.21
CA ILE A 242 5.48 -17.76 -5.00
C ILE A 242 4.41 -16.68 -5.15
N TRP A 243 4.12 -15.94 -4.08
CA TRP A 243 3.15 -14.84 -4.12
C TRP A 243 3.61 -13.69 -5.02
N ILE A 244 4.89 -13.29 -4.96
CA ILE A 244 5.48 -12.27 -5.84
C ILE A 244 5.32 -12.69 -7.31
N LEU A 245 5.66 -13.95 -7.64
CA LEU A 245 5.52 -14.46 -8.99
C LEU A 245 4.06 -14.45 -9.44
N ALA A 246 3.14 -14.91 -8.61
CA ALA A 246 1.72 -14.86 -8.93
C ALA A 246 1.23 -13.43 -9.17
N LYS A 247 1.62 -12.47 -8.32
CA LYS A 247 1.26 -11.06 -8.48
C LYS A 247 1.86 -10.45 -9.75
N PHE A 248 3.12 -10.75 -10.05
CA PHE A 248 3.79 -10.25 -11.24
C PHE A 248 3.17 -10.77 -12.55
N TYR A 249 2.78 -12.05 -12.60
CA TYR A 249 2.21 -12.63 -13.83
C TYR A 249 0.73 -12.30 -14.05
N PHE A 250 -0.06 -12.19 -12.98
CA PHE A 250 -1.52 -12.07 -13.10
C PHE A 250 -2.08 -10.68 -12.82
N GLU A 251 -1.39 -9.85 -12.02
CA GLU A 251 -1.95 -8.59 -11.49
C GLU A 251 -0.86 -7.48 -11.32
N ASP A 252 -0.03 -7.23 -12.34
CA ASP A 252 1.05 -6.22 -12.29
C ASP A 252 0.61 -4.81 -12.73
N THR A 253 -0.48 -4.31 -12.16
CA THR A 253 -1.09 -3.05 -12.62
C THR A 253 -1.00 -1.89 -11.63
N ALA A 254 -0.71 -2.15 -10.35
CA ALA A 254 -0.74 -1.16 -9.26
C ALA A 254 0.27 -1.48 -8.15
N CYS A 255 0.27 -0.69 -7.07
CA CYS A 255 0.89 -1.14 -5.82
C CYS A 255 0.14 -2.37 -5.27
N TRP A 256 0.87 -3.36 -4.76
CA TRP A 256 0.30 -4.63 -4.32
C TRP A 256 -0.37 -4.59 -2.93
N ASP A 257 -0.70 -3.41 -2.39
CA ASP A 257 -1.38 -3.21 -1.10
C ASP A 257 -2.91 -3.45 -1.20
N VAL A 258 -3.50 -3.29 -2.40
CA VAL A 258 -4.95 -3.48 -2.61
C VAL A 258 -5.27 -4.95 -2.90
N ASN A 259 -6.02 -5.58 -1.99
CA ASN A 259 -6.35 -7.01 -2.05
C ASN A 259 -7.83 -7.31 -2.37
N GLN A 260 -8.56 -6.40 -3.02
CA GLN A 260 -9.98 -6.60 -3.30
C GLN A 260 -10.22 -7.82 -4.20
N GLY A 261 -10.81 -8.88 -3.63
CA GLY A 261 -11.29 -10.07 -4.36
C GLY A 261 -10.21 -11.02 -4.91
N SER A 262 -8.92 -10.73 -4.73
CA SER A 262 -7.85 -11.53 -5.34
C SER A 262 -7.62 -12.85 -4.58
N PRO A 263 -7.76 -14.02 -5.22
CA PRO A 263 -7.52 -15.32 -4.58
C PRO A 263 -6.04 -15.49 -4.16
N TYR A 264 -5.12 -14.74 -4.77
CA TYR A 264 -3.69 -14.82 -4.47
C TYR A 264 -3.34 -14.31 -3.07
N TRP A 265 -4.18 -13.47 -2.46
CA TRP A 265 -3.96 -13.03 -1.07
C TRP A 265 -3.95 -14.19 -0.06
N TRP A 266 -4.69 -15.27 -0.35
CA TRP A 266 -4.69 -16.47 0.48
C TRP A 266 -3.34 -17.18 0.52
N LEU A 267 -2.44 -16.97 -0.46
CA LEU A 267 -1.09 -17.54 -0.43
C LEU A 267 -0.27 -17.01 0.76
N ILE A 268 -0.52 -15.76 1.20
CA ILE A 268 0.13 -15.21 2.39
C ILE A 268 -0.73 -15.41 3.63
N LYS A 269 -2.03 -15.13 3.55
CA LYS A 269 -2.94 -15.21 4.70
C LYS A 269 -3.09 -16.64 5.24
N GLY A 270 -3.20 -17.63 4.35
CA GLY A 270 -3.43 -19.03 4.70
C GLY A 270 -2.36 -19.60 5.62
N PRO A 271 -1.07 -19.55 5.24
CA PRO A 271 0.02 -20.03 6.09
C PRO A 271 0.11 -19.31 7.44
N ILE A 272 -0.21 -18.02 7.51
CA ILE A 272 -0.25 -17.27 8.77
C ILE A 272 -1.34 -17.81 9.69
N ILE A 273 -2.57 -17.99 9.18
CA ILE A 273 -3.69 -18.53 9.97
C ILE A 273 -3.38 -19.94 10.47
N ILE A 274 -2.84 -20.80 9.61
CA ILE A 274 -2.44 -22.17 9.99
C ILE A 274 -1.38 -22.13 11.09
N SER A 275 -0.37 -21.27 10.97
CA SER A 275 0.67 -21.11 11.99
C SER A 275 0.10 -20.69 13.34
N VAL A 276 -0.81 -19.71 13.36
CA VAL A 276 -1.51 -19.27 14.59
C VAL A 276 -2.33 -20.40 15.20
N GLY A 277 -3.08 -21.15 14.39
CA GLY A 277 -3.87 -22.29 14.86
C GLY A 277 -3.03 -23.39 15.49
N ILE A 278 -1.90 -23.76 14.87
CA ILE A 278 -0.98 -24.76 15.42
C ILE A 278 -0.34 -24.24 16.71
N ASN A 279 0.09 -22.98 16.75
CA ASN A 279 0.67 -22.39 17.94
C ASN A 279 -0.30 -22.43 19.12
N PHE A 280 -1.57 -22.10 18.89
CA PHE A 280 -2.62 -22.20 19.91
C PHE A 280 -2.77 -23.62 20.46
N VAL A 281 -2.79 -24.64 19.60
CA VAL A 281 -2.86 -26.05 20.04
C VAL A 281 -1.63 -26.44 20.88
N LEU A 282 -0.43 -26.03 20.47
CA LEU A 282 0.80 -26.28 21.22
C LEU A 282 0.79 -25.59 22.59
N PHE A 283 0.31 -24.36 22.65
CA PHE A 283 0.17 -23.60 23.89
C PHE A 283 -0.74 -24.32 24.89
N ILE A 284 -1.90 -24.80 24.45
CA ILE A 284 -2.81 -25.58 25.30
C ILE A 284 -2.15 -26.87 25.79
N ASN A 285 -1.38 -27.55 24.94
CA ASN A 285 -0.66 -28.76 25.34
C ASN A 285 0.42 -28.48 26.40
N ILE A 286 1.17 -27.39 26.25
CA ILE A 286 2.17 -26.96 27.24
C ILE A 286 1.51 -26.69 28.60
N ILE A 287 0.40 -25.95 28.63
CA ILE A 287 -0.36 -25.70 29.87
C ILE A 287 -0.83 -27.01 30.49
N ARG A 288 -1.37 -27.93 29.70
CA ARG A 288 -1.83 -29.23 30.19
C ARG A 288 -0.71 -30.05 30.83
N ILE A 289 0.51 -30.00 30.27
CA ILE A 289 1.68 -30.68 30.82
C ILE A 289 2.15 -30.01 32.11
N LEU A 290 2.13 -28.67 32.19
CA LEU A 290 2.56 -27.92 33.37
C LEU A 290 1.59 -28.02 34.56
N LEU A 291 0.30 -28.22 34.29
CA LEU A 291 -0.74 -28.39 35.32
C LEU A 291 -0.91 -29.85 35.79
N LYS A 292 -0.24 -30.81 35.13
CA LYS A 292 -0.23 -32.22 35.53
C LYS A 292 0.94 -32.52 36.44
#